data_AF-A0A954IQA2-F1
#
_entry.id   AF-A0A954IQA2-F1
#
_cell.length_a   1.000
_cell.length_b   1.000
_cell.length_c   1.000
_cell.angle_alpha   90.00
_cell.angle_beta   90.00
_cell.angle_gamma   90.00
#
_symmetry.space_group_name_H-M   'P 1'
#
loop_
_entity.id
_entity.type
_entity.pdbx_description
1 polymer ?
#
loop_
_entity_poly.entity_id
_entity_poly.type
_entity_poly.pdbx_seq_one_letter_code
_entity_poly.pdbx_strand_id
1 'polypeptide(L)'
;ILDYKSSDSGASPEEKHRDKEGNWTDLQLPLYRHLVQAVEGLPKTESVKLGYIVLPRNTESIGERLAEWTTAELDDADEVAKEVIRCVRREAFWPRNQNPRYFSEFAAICQDDLFGAALQEEGDPNS
;
A
#
# COMPACT_ATOMS: atom_id res chain seq x y z
N ILE A 1 -13.79 -9.61 7.22
CA ILE A 1 -12.95 -10.07 6.09
C ILE A 1 -11.57 -10.39 6.64
N LEU A 2 -11.07 -11.57 6.30
CA LEU A 2 -9.73 -12.02 6.67
C LEU A 2 -8.89 -12.21 5.41
N ASP A 3 -7.74 -11.56 5.34
CA ASP A 3 -6.70 -11.81 4.33
C ASP A 3 -5.71 -12.87 4.85
N TYR A 4 -5.23 -13.77 4.01
CA TYR A 4 -4.24 -14.77 4.45
C TYR A 4 -2.84 -14.32 4.03
N LYS A 5 -1.94 -14.19 5.00
CA LYS A 5 -0.54 -13.76 4.75
C LYS A 5 0.43 -14.85 5.18
N SER A 6 1.29 -15.30 4.27
CA SER A 6 2.32 -16.32 4.51
C SER A 6 3.66 -15.76 5.01
N SER A 7 3.75 -14.45 5.26
CA SER A 7 4.96 -13.85 5.80
C SER A 7 5.17 -14.24 7.26
N ASP A 8 6.40 -14.55 7.65
CA ASP A 8 6.77 -14.85 9.04
C ASP A 8 6.56 -13.65 9.99
N SER A 9 6.55 -12.43 9.46
CA SER A 9 6.34 -11.20 10.24
C SER A 9 4.85 -10.92 10.46
N GLY A 10 4.36 -11.26 11.66
CA GLY A 10 2.99 -10.98 12.12
C GLY A 10 2.74 -9.52 12.53
N ALA A 11 3.23 -8.56 11.75
CA ALA A 11 3.07 -7.12 12.01
C ALA A 11 1.60 -6.73 11.96
N SER A 12 1.08 -6.08 13.01
CA SER A 12 -0.32 -5.68 13.23
C SER A 12 -0.92 -4.90 12.05
N PRO A 13 -2.26 -4.83 11.90
CA PRO A 13 -2.88 -4.01 10.87
C PRO A 13 -2.44 -2.56 10.95
N GLU A 14 -2.27 -2.03 12.16
CA GLU A 14 -1.76 -0.67 12.37
C GLU A 14 -0.36 -0.50 11.79
N GLU A 15 0.58 -1.37 12.19
CA GLU A 15 1.97 -1.33 11.72
C GLU A 15 2.11 -1.55 10.20
N LYS A 16 1.14 -2.25 9.59
CA LYS A 16 1.16 -2.54 8.16
C LYS A 16 0.54 -1.45 7.30
N HIS A 17 -0.46 -0.76 7.81
CA HIS A 17 -1.25 0.18 7.01
C HIS A 17 -0.98 1.64 7.35
N ARG A 18 -0.34 1.92 8.50
CA ARG A 18 -0.03 3.28 8.93
C ARG A 18 1.45 3.45 9.26
N ASP A 19 1.98 4.62 8.94
CA ASP A 19 3.33 5.02 9.41
C ASP A 19 3.29 5.44 10.89
N LYS A 20 4.44 5.83 11.43
CA LYS A 20 4.56 6.20 12.86
C LYS A 20 3.83 7.50 13.18
N GLU A 21 3.59 8.32 12.16
CA GLU A 21 2.87 9.57 12.21
C GLU A 21 1.35 9.37 12.05
N GLY A 22 0.90 8.15 11.76
CA GLY A 22 -0.50 7.77 11.60
C GLY A 22 -1.05 7.94 10.18
N ASN A 23 -0.21 8.26 9.19
CA ASN A 23 -0.65 8.39 7.81
C ASN A 23 -0.84 7.02 7.16
N TRP A 24 -1.87 6.89 6.32
CA TRP A 24 -2.11 5.69 5.54
C TRP A 24 -1.02 5.46 4.48
N THR A 25 -0.34 4.32 4.55
CA THR A 25 0.70 3.90 3.59
C THR A 25 0.24 2.73 2.72
N ASP A 26 -0.72 1.94 3.19
CA ASP A 26 -1.33 0.82 2.48
C ASP A 26 -2.85 0.83 2.74
N LEU A 27 -3.65 0.76 1.68
CA LEU A 27 -5.11 0.83 1.74
C LEU A 27 -5.81 -0.52 1.50
N GLN A 28 -5.08 -1.63 1.42
CA GLN A 28 -5.63 -2.96 1.09
C GLN A 28 -6.79 -3.34 2.01
N LEU A 29 -6.57 -3.40 3.33
CA LEU A 29 -7.61 -3.78 4.29
C LEU A 29 -8.76 -2.76 4.37
N PRO A 30 -8.51 -1.44 4.51
CA PRO A 30 -9.60 -0.45 4.54
C PRO A 30 -10.55 -0.55 3.34
N LEU A 31 -10.03 -0.85 2.14
CA LEU A 31 -10.83 -0.92 0.93
C LEU A 31 -11.71 -2.18 0.82
N TYR A 32 -11.38 -3.26 1.53
CA TYR A 32 -12.18 -4.49 1.51
C TYR A 32 -13.60 -4.30 2.02
N ARG A 33 -13.83 -3.29 2.86
CA ARG A 33 -15.18 -2.96 3.37
C ARG A 33 -16.15 -2.55 2.26
N HIS A 34 -15.64 -1.94 1.18
CA HIS A 34 -16.44 -1.56 0.01
C HIS A 34 -16.82 -2.77 -0.84
N LEU A 35 -15.98 -3.81 -0.85
CA LEU A 35 -16.33 -5.08 -1.51
C LEU A 35 -17.52 -5.74 -0.82
N VAL A 36 -17.64 -5.64 0.51
CA VAL A 36 -18.82 -6.16 1.22
C VAL A 36 -20.09 -5.46 0.77
N GLN A 37 -20.06 -4.13 0.59
CA GLN A 37 -21.23 -3.37 0.14
C GLN A 37 -21.69 -3.79 -1.26
N ALA A 38 -20.76 -4.21 -2.11
CA ALA A 38 -21.05 -4.60 -3.48
C ALA A 38 -21.66 -6.01 -3.61
N VAL A 39 -21.67 -6.81 -2.54
CA VAL A 39 -22.17 -8.20 -2.58
C VAL A 39 -23.48 -8.31 -1.80
N GLU A 40 -24.55 -8.65 -2.51
CA GLU A 40 -25.86 -8.90 -1.89
C GLU A 40 -25.82 -10.06 -0.89
N GLY A 41 -26.57 -9.91 0.21
CA GLY A 41 -26.70 -10.95 1.25
C GLY A 41 -25.61 -10.91 2.32
N LEU A 42 -24.63 -10.01 2.24
CA LEU A 42 -23.64 -9.81 3.30
C LEU A 42 -24.12 -8.80 4.36
N PRO A 43 -23.56 -8.87 5.59
CA PRO A 43 -23.83 -7.89 6.64
C PRO A 43 -23.44 -6.47 6.23
N LYS A 44 -24.07 -5.48 6.87
CA LYS A 44 -23.69 -4.08 6.67
C LYS A 44 -22.24 -3.84 7.06
N THR A 45 -21.58 -2.92 6.37
CA THR A 45 -20.16 -2.61 6.52
C THR A 45 -19.74 -2.31 7.95
N GLU A 46 -20.59 -1.63 8.73
CA GLU A 46 -20.28 -1.24 10.11
C GLU A 46 -20.17 -2.44 11.05
N SER A 47 -20.72 -3.60 10.66
CA SER A 47 -20.64 -4.85 11.42
C SER A 47 -19.47 -5.74 11.01
N VAL A 48 -18.70 -5.33 10.00
CA VAL A 48 -17.60 -6.12 9.44
C VAL A 48 -16.29 -5.77 10.13
N LYS A 49 -15.65 -6.78 10.72
CA LYS A 49 -14.25 -6.68 11.16
C LYS A 49 -13.29 -6.95 10.00
N LEU A 50 -12.16 -6.26 9.99
CA LEU A 50 -11.08 -6.42 9.02
C LEU A 50 -9.85 -7.00 9.71
N GLY A 51 -9.02 -7.74 9.00
CA GLY A 51 -7.81 -8.30 9.57
C GLY A 51 -7.16 -9.32 8.65
N TYR A 52 -6.14 -9.99 9.16
CA TYR A 52 -5.49 -11.09 8.48
C TYR A 52 -5.24 -12.28 9.39
N ILE A 53 -5.11 -13.45 8.76
CA ILE A 53 -4.58 -14.66 9.37
C ILE A 53 -3.11 -14.77 8.93
N VAL A 54 -2.20 -14.80 9.90
CA VAL A 54 -0.78 -15.04 9.66
C VAL A 54 -0.56 -16.54 9.57
N LEU A 55 0.11 -16.99 8.51
CA LEU A 55 0.49 -18.38 8.25
C LEU A 55 2.03 -18.48 8.22
N PRO A 56 2.70 -18.34 9.38
CA PRO A 56 4.16 -18.42 9.45
C PRO A 56 4.64 -19.87 9.33
N ARG A 57 5.94 -20.07 9.13
CA ARG A 57 6.54 -21.41 9.03
C ARG A 57 6.34 -22.25 10.30
N ASN A 58 6.33 -21.61 11.47
CA ASN A 58 5.97 -22.25 12.73
C ASN A 58 4.44 -22.25 12.91
N THR A 59 3.80 -23.41 12.78
CA THR A 59 2.34 -23.53 12.85
C THR A 59 1.75 -23.15 14.21
N GLU A 60 2.54 -23.17 15.29
CA GLU A 60 2.09 -22.69 16.62
C GLU A 60 1.92 -21.17 16.68
N SER A 61 2.51 -20.44 15.73
CA SER A 61 2.43 -18.98 15.63
C SER A 61 1.33 -18.51 14.67
N ILE A 62 0.50 -19.42 14.14
CA ILE A 62 -0.69 -19.07 13.37
C ILE A 62 -1.64 -18.29 14.27
N GLY A 63 -2.13 -17.16 13.78
CA GLY A 63 -3.09 -16.37 14.53
C GLY A 63 -3.73 -15.29 13.69
N GLU A 64 -4.88 -14.84 14.19
CA GLU A 64 -5.56 -13.68 13.64
C GLU A 64 -4.95 -12.39 14.17
N ARG A 65 -5.08 -11.35 13.36
CA ARG A 65 -4.80 -9.97 13.71
C ARG A 65 -5.91 -9.12 13.15
N LEU A 66 -6.81 -8.73 14.04
CA LEU A 66 -7.94 -7.89 13.71
C LEU A 66 -7.53 -6.42 13.80
N ALA A 67 -8.07 -5.62 12.90
CA ALA A 67 -7.96 -4.17 12.94
C ALA A 67 -9.01 -3.63 13.91
N GLU A 68 -8.61 -2.67 14.72
CA GLU A 68 -9.47 -1.99 15.71
C GLU A 68 -9.77 -0.54 15.29
N TRP A 69 -9.69 -0.25 13.99
CA TRP A 69 -9.94 1.08 13.44
C TRP A 69 -11.38 1.52 13.67
N THR A 70 -11.52 2.78 14.08
CA THR A 70 -12.79 3.46 14.21
C THR A 70 -13.38 3.82 12.84
N THR A 71 -14.68 4.13 12.81
CA THR A 71 -15.33 4.62 11.59
C THR A 71 -14.66 5.89 11.06
N ALA A 72 -14.25 6.82 11.94
CA ALA A 72 -13.58 8.05 11.53
C ALA A 72 -12.23 7.77 10.83
N GLU A 73 -11.44 6.85 11.37
CA GLU A 73 -10.17 6.45 10.76
C GLU A 73 -10.38 5.75 9.41
N LEU A 74 -11.42 4.93 9.33
CA LEU A 74 -11.85 4.30 8.10
C LEU A 74 -12.28 5.36 7.07
N ASP A 75 -13.03 6.38 7.45
CA ASP A 75 -13.43 7.50 6.58
C ASP A 75 -12.20 8.29 6.09
N ASP A 76 -11.20 8.51 6.95
CA ASP A 76 -9.93 9.12 6.55
C ASP A 76 -9.22 8.27 5.48
N ALA A 77 -9.26 6.94 5.60
CA ALA A 77 -8.72 6.04 4.57
C ALA A 77 -9.42 6.20 3.21
N ASP A 78 -10.73 6.47 3.22
CA ASP A 78 -11.49 6.72 2.00
C ASP A 78 -11.10 8.06 1.36
N GLU A 79 -10.80 9.08 2.15
CA GLU A 79 -10.28 10.35 1.63
C GLU A 79 -8.90 10.18 0.99
N VAL A 80 -8.02 9.38 1.60
CA VAL A 80 -6.72 9.04 0.99
C VAL A 80 -6.93 8.27 -0.33
N ALA A 81 -7.84 7.29 -0.36
CA ALA A 81 -8.16 6.56 -1.59
C ALA A 81 -8.66 7.49 -2.70
N LYS A 82 -9.56 8.42 -2.38
CA LYS A 82 -10.07 9.43 -3.33
C LYS A 82 -8.93 10.29 -3.85
N GLU A 83 -7.99 10.69 -3.00
CA GLU A 83 -6.85 11.49 -3.44
C GLU A 83 -5.91 10.71 -4.36
N VAL A 84 -5.59 9.46 -4.04
CA VAL A 84 -4.82 8.57 -4.93
C VAL A 84 -5.50 8.46 -6.30
N ILE A 85 -6.83 8.29 -6.34
CA ILE A 85 -7.58 8.24 -7.61
C ILE A 85 -7.46 9.56 -8.39
N ARG A 86 -7.55 10.73 -7.72
CA ARG A 86 -7.38 12.04 -8.36
C ARG A 86 -5.97 12.19 -8.93
N CYS A 87 -4.95 11.77 -8.19
CA CYS A 87 -3.56 11.79 -8.64
C CYS A 87 -3.35 10.89 -9.86
N VAL A 88 -3.83 9.65 -9.84
CA VAL A 88 -3.76 8.72 -10.98
C VAL A 88 -4.43 9.30 -12.22
N ARG A 89 -5.64 9.88 -12.08
CA ARG A 89 -6.37 10.51 -13.19
C ARG A 89 -5.68 11.77 -13.76
N ARG A 90 -4.85 12.42 -12.95
CA ARG A 90 -4.06 13.60 -13.34
C ARG A 90 -2.62 13.24 -13.75
N GLU A 91 -2.29 11.96 -13.79
CA GLU A 91 -0.93 11.47 -14.05
C GLU A 91 0.11 12.06 -13.09
N ALA A 92 -0.31 12.39 -11.86
CA ALA A 92 0.53 12.98 -10.83
C ALA A 92 1.08 11.90 -9.89
N PHE A 93 2.30 11.44 -10.17
CA PHE A 93 2.97 10.34 -9.42
C PHE A 93 4.14 10.81 -8.53
N TRP A 94 4.25 12.11 -8.26
CA TRP A 94 5.37 12.68 -7.50
C TRP A 94 5.06 12.78 -5.99
N PRO A 95 6.08 12.67 -5.11
CA PRO A 95 7.49 12.57 -5.45
C PRO A 95 7.88 11.17 -5.97
N ARG A 96 8.63 11.08 -7.08
CA ARG A 96 9.21 9.80 -7.50
C ARG A 96 10.09 9.31 -6.38
N ASN A 97 9.85 8.08 -5.94
CA ASN A 97 10.87 7.33 -5.25
C ASN A 97 12.06 7.25 -6.23
N GLN A 98 13.17 7.93 -5.92
CA GLN A 98 14.34 7.97 -6.80
C GLN A 98 15.03 6.60 -6.92
N ASN A 99 14.63 5.63 -6.08
CA ASN A 99 15.19 4.29 -6.07
C ASN A 99 14.09 3.26 -5.74
N PRO A 100 13.14 3.00 -6.66
CA PRO A 100 12.15 1.96 -6.45
C PRO A 100 12.88 0.61 -6.39
N ARG A 101 13.03 0.05 -5.18
CA ARG A 101 13.64 -1.28 -4.96
C ARG A 101 12.82 -2.44 -5.56
N TYR A 102 11.60 -2.14 -5.95
CA TYR A 102 10.70 -3.11 -6.56
C TYR A 102 10.94 -3.05 -8.06
N PHE A 103 11.09 -4.22 -8.69
CA PHE A 103 11.14 -4.38 -10.16
C PHE A 103 12.50 -4.29 -10.86
N SER A 104 13.62 -4.63 -10.20
CA SER A 104 14.91 -4.79 -10.91
C SER A 104 14.84 -5.78 -12.09
N GLU A 105 13.96 -6.78 -11.99
CA GLU A 105 13.66 -7.74 -13.06
C GLU A 105 13.01 -7.10 -14.31
N PHE A 106 12.37 -5.93 -14.16
CA PHE A 106 11.78 -5.17 -15.25
C PHE A 106 12.59 -3.93 -15.63
N ALA A 107 13.70 -3.63 -14.93
CA ALA A 107 14.52 -2.44 -15.16
C ALA A 107 14.97 -2.27 -16.63
N ALA A 108 15.26 -3.38 -17.32
CA ALA A 108 15.63 -3.38 -18.73
C ALA A 108 14.47 -2.96 -19.67
N ILE A 109 13.23 -3.26 -19.30
CA ILE A 109 12.02 -2.91 -20.08
C ILE A 109 11.54 -1.50 -19.71
N CYS A 110 11.61 -1.15 -18.43
CA CYS A 110 11.25 0.18 -17.91
C CYS A 110 12.32 1.25 -18.19
N GLN A 111 13.50 0.84 -18.68
CA GLN A 111 14.61 1.73 -19.05
C GLN A 111 15.11 2.59 -17.88
N ASP A 112 15.06 2.05 -16.66
CA ASP A 112 15.35 2.79 -15.43
C ASP A 112 16.77 3.39 -15.41
N ASP A 113 17.75 2.73 -16.07
CA ASP A 113 19.15 3.17 -16.15
C ASP A 113 19.50 3.99 -17.41
N LEU A 114 18.58 4.16 -18.36
CA LEU A 114 18.87 4.78 -19.67
C LEU A 114 18.66 6.30 -19.72
N PHE A 115 17.89 6.87 -18.78
CA PHE A 115 17.59 8.31 -18.76
C PHE A 115 18.60 9.16 -17.94
N GLY A 116 19.58 8.54 -17.28
CA GLY A 116 20.57 9.24 -16.43
C GLY A 116 21.86 9.66 -17.14
N ALA A 117 22.14 9.16 -18.35
CA ALA A 117 23.43 9.39 -19.02
C ALA A 117 23.44 10.59 -19.99
N ALA A 118 22.30 11.25 -20.23
CA ALA A 118 22.17 12.26 -21.30
C ALA A 118 21.93 13.71 -20.81
N LEU A 119 22.29 14.04 -19.57
CA LEU A 119 22.27 15.44 -19.07
C LEU A 119 23.63 15.95 -18.56
N GLN A 120 24.73 15.34 -18.96
CA GLN A 120 26.06 15.98 -18.88
C GLN A 120 26.77 15.85 -20.21
N GLU A 121 26.36 16.69 -21.16
CA GLU A 121 27.27 17.16 -22.21
C GLU A 121 27.42 18.69 -22.12
N GLU A 122 28.69 19.10 -22.09
CA GLU A 122 29.26 20.35 -22.60
C GLU A 122 29.25 21.66 -21.77
N GLY A 123 30.48 22.06 -21.36
CA GLY A 123 30.92 23.39 -20.91
C GLY A 123 31.85 23.24 -19.69
N ASP A 124 33.17 23.40 -19.74
CA ASP A 124 33.98 24.48 -20.35
C ASP A 124 35.48 24.08 -20.33
N PRO A 125 36.28 24.27 -21.41
CA PRO A 125 37.72 24.03 -21.39
C PRO A 125 38.52 25.33 -21.18
N ASN A 126 38.37 26.02 -20.03
CA ASN A 126 39.44 26.81 -19.40
C ASN A 126 38.94 27.50 -18.11
N SER A 127 39.44 27.06 -16.94
CA SER A 127 39.74 27.90 -15.76
C SER A 127 40.56 27.10 -14.75
#